data_AF-A0A530QGB2-F1
#
_entry.id   AF-A0A530QGB2-F1
#
_cell.length_a   1.000
_cell.length_b   1.000
_cell.length_c   1.000
_cell.angle_alpha   90.00
_cell.angle_beta   90.00
_cell.angle_gamma   90.00
#
_symmetry.space_group_name_H-M   'P 1'
#
loop_
_entity.id
_entity.type
_entity.pdbx_description
1 polymer ?
#
loop_
_entity_poly.entity_id
_entity_poly.type
_entity_poly.pdbx_seq_one_letter_code
_entity_poly.pdbx_strand_id
1 'polypeptide(L)' 'RPKAESDAWPLGDPIVRLKNHLIQRGVWSDERHTQAEAEILETVIAAQREAERHGTLHAGGKPSARDMF' A
#
# COMPACT_ATOMS: atom_id res chain seq x y z
N ARG A 1 5.71 17.28 15.12
CA ARG A 1 6.95 16.65 14.62
C ARG A 1 7.46 17.43 13.41
N PRO A 2 8.79 17.50 13.17
CA PRO A 2 9.35 18.14 11.97
C PRO A 2 8.91 17.44 10.68
N LYS A 3 8.79 18.17 9.56
CA LYS A 3 8.38 17.56 8.27
C LYS A 3 9.43 16.60 7.70
N ALA A 4 10.71 16.92 7.85
CA ALA A 4 11.85 16.14 7.33
C ALA A 4 12.39 15.09 8.31
N GLU A 5 11.64 14.75 9.37
CA GLU A 5 12.07 13.78 10.39
C GLU A 5 12.26 12.37 9.82
N SER A 6 11.48 12.00 8.79
CA SER A 6 11.63 10.72 8.07
C SER A 6 12.94 10.66 7.28
N ASP A 7 13.31 11.75 6.62
CA ASP A 7 14.54 11.84 5.81
C ASP A 7 15.80 11.89 6.69
N ALA A 8 15.66 12.44 7.91
CA ALA A 8 16.71 12.50 8.92
C ALA A 8 16.92 11.18 9.70
N TRP A 9 16.13 10.14 9.43
CA TRP A 9 16.24 8.88 10.18
C TRP A 9 17.49 8.11 9.74
N PRO A 10 18.45 7.80 10.63
CA PRO A 10 19.79 7.33 10.24
C PRO A 10 19.81 5.94 9.60
N LEU A 11 18.70 5.21 9.65
CA LEU A 11 18.53 3.89 9.05
C LEU A 11 17.69 3.92 7.75
N GLY A 12 17.31 5.12 7.28
CA GLY A 12 16.59 5.36 6.03
C GLY A 12 15.29 4.58 5.85
N ASP A 13 14.84 4.49 4.60
CA ASP A 13 13.66 3.72 4.23
C ASP A 13 13.98 2.19 4.18
N PRO A 14 13.19 1.34 4.87
CA PRO A 14 13.42 -0.10 4.92
C PRO A 14 13.12 -0.81 3.58
N ILE A 15 12.18 -0.33 2.77
CA ILE A 15 11.84 -0.87 1.45
C ILE A 15 13.00 -0.58 0.49
N VAL A 16 13.51 0.65 0.46
CA VAL A 16 14.67 1.02 -0.38
C VAL A 16 15.91 0.21 0.01
N ARG A 17 16.15 0.01 1.31
CA ARG A 17 17.25 -0.84 1.80
C ARG A 17 17.12 -2.30 1.37
N LEU A 18 15.92 -2.87 1.47
CA LEU A 18 15.66 -4.25 1.04
C LEU A 18 15.81 -4.39 -0.48
N LYS A 19 15.21 -3.47 -1.26
CA LYS A 19 15.34 -3.38 -2.72
C LYS A 19 16.83 -3.41 -3.13
N ASN A 20 17.62 -2.49 -2.60
CA ASN A 20 19.05 -2.37 -2.95
C ASN A 20 19.83 -3.65 -2.63
N HIS A 21 19.57 -4.28 -1.47
CA HIS A 21 20.20 -5.54 -1.09
C HIS A 21 19.81 -6.71 -2.02
N LEU A 22 18.55 -6.80 -2.43
CA LEU A 22 18.07 -7.86 -3.31
C LEU A 22 18.56 -7.68 -4.77
N ILE A 23 18.68 -6.43 -5.24
CA ILE A 23 19.30 -6.10 -6.53
C ILE A 23 20.79 -6.50 -6.53
N GLN A 24 21.54 -6.14 -5.47
CA GLN A 24 22.94 -6.57 -5.32
C GLN A 24 23.12 -8.09 -5.31
N ARG A 25 22.10 -8.84 -4.88
CA ARG A 25 22.07 -10.31 -4.90
C ARG A 25 21.57 -10.92 -6.21
N GLY A 26 21.19 -10.11 -7.20
CA GLY A 26 20.68 -10.57 -8.50
C GLY A 26 19.31 -11.25 -8.44
N VAL A 27 18.56 -11.10 -7.33
CA VAL A 27 17.22 -11.70 -7.14
C VAL A 27 16.09 -10.66 -7.28
N TRP A 28 16.43 -9.43 -7.65
CA TRP A 28 15.49 -8.34 -7.90
C TRP A 28 16.09 -7.36 -8.93
N SER A 29 15.26 -6.52 -9.54
CA SER A 29 15.71 -5.43 -10.43
C SER A 29 14.87 -4.17 -10.23
N ASP A 30 15.32 -3.03 -10.76
CA ASP A 30 14.55 -1.80 -10.75
C ASP A 30 13.26 -1.92 -11.56
N GLU A 31 13.29 -2.57 -12.72
CA GLU A 31 12.14 -2.82 -13.57
C GLU A 31 11.10 -3.70 -12.86
N ARG A 32 11.55 -4.76 -12.17
CA ARG A 32 10.65 -5.61 -11.38
C ARG A 32 10.08 -4.87 -10.17
N HIS A 33 10.81 -3.90 -9.61
CA HIS A 33 10.28 -3.04 -8.55
C HIS A 33 9.12 -2.18 -9.06
N THR A 34 9.34 -1.41 -10.15
CA THR A 34 8.31 -0.57 -10.77
C THR A 34 7.10 -1.40 -11.23
N GLN A 35 7.32 -2.60 -11.77
CA GLN A 35 6.24 -3.51 -12.12
C GLN A 35 5.43 -3.94 -10.89
N ALA A 36 6.10 -4.34 -9.79
CA ALA A 36 5.42 -4.76 -8.57
C ALA A 36 4.65 -3.60 -7.91
N GLU A 37 5.16 -2.37 -7.94
CA GLU A 37 4.44 -1.17 -7.47
C GLU A 37 3.15 -0.96 -8.27
N ALA A 38 3.18 -1.13 -9.61
CA ALA A 38 2.00 -1.03 -10.45
C ALA A 38 0.98 -2.17 -10.20
N GLU A 39 1.45 -3.41 -10.08
CA GLU A 39 0.62 -4.59 -9.74
C GLU A 39 -0.11 -4.40 -8.39
N ILE A 40 0.61 -3.90 -7.37
CA ILE A 40 0.04 -3.62 -6.04
C ILE A 40 -0.96 -2.46 -6.11
N LEU A 41 -0.65 -1.38 -6.84
CA LEU A 41 -1.56 -0.24 -7.00
C LEU A 41 -2.86 -0.67 -7.67
N GLU A 42 -2.79 -1.46 -8.76
CA GLU A 42 -3.97 -1.99 -9.43
C GLU A 42 -4.78 -2.91 -8.51
N THR A 43 -4.12 -3.76 -7.73
CA THR A 43 -4.76 -4.63 -6.71
C THR A 43 -5.53 -3.81 -5.68
N VAL A 44 -4.93 -2.73 -5.16
CA VAL A 44 -5.57 -1.84 -4.17
C VAL A 44 -6.75 -1.09 -4.79
N ILE A 45 -6.62 -0.58 -6.03
CA ILE A 45 -7.73 0.08 -6.73
C ILE A 45 -8.89 -0.88 -6.99
N ALA A 46 -8.61 -2.13 -7.39
CA ALA A 46 -9.62 -3.15 -7.59
C ALA A 46 -10.34 -3.50 -6.27
N ALA A 47 -9.59 -3.71 -5.19
CA ALA A 47 -10.14 -3.98 -3.86
C ALA A 47 -10.97 -2.81 -3.31
N GLN A 48 -10.54 -1.56 -3.54
CA GLN A 48 -11.31 -0.37 -3.16
C GLN A 48 -12.63 -0.31 -3.94
N ARG A 49 -12.60 -0.49 -5.26
CA ARG A 49 -13.81 -0.48 -6.10
C ARG A 49 -14.80 -1.59 -5.71
N GLU A 50 -14.29 -2.76 -5.32
CA GLU A 50 -15.13 -3.83 -4.76
C GLU A 50 -15.75 -3.41 -3.43
N ALA A 51 -14.94 -2.94 -2.48
CA ALA A 51 -15.41 -2.46 -1.18
C ALA A 51 -16.48 -1.35 -1.31
N GLU A 52 -16.33 -0.43 -2.26
CA GLU A 52 -17.31 0.62 -2.54
C GLU A 52 -18.68 0.08 -3.02
N ARG A 53 -18.74 -1.12 -3.63
CA ARG A 53 -20.03 -1.80 -3.92
C ARG A 53 -20.76 -2.26 -2.67
N HIS A 54 -20.02 -2.48 -1.58
CA HIS A 54 -20.55 -2.75 -0.24
C HIS A 54 -20.85 -1.46 0.56
N GLY A 55 -20.81 -0.30 -0.08
CA GLY A 55 -21.17 0.99 0.50
C GLY A 55 -19.97 1.85 0.92
N THR A 56 -20.29 3.09 1.27
CA THR A 56 -19.34 4.12 1.68
C THR A 56 -19.93 4.93 2.84
N LEU A 57 -19.14 5.80 3.47
CA LEU A 57 -19.63 6.72 4.50
C LEU A 57 -20.81 7.59 4.00
N HIS A 58 -20.81 7.94 2.72
CA HIS A 58 -21.82 8.81 2.10
C HIS A 58 -23.04 8.06 1.55
N ALA A 59 -22.90 6.80 1.12
CA ALA A 59 -23.95 6.08 0.42
C ALA A 59 -23.93 4.55 0.62
N GLY A 60 -25.10 3.97 0.88
CA GLY A 60 -25.36 2.52 0.82
C GLY A 60 -24.72 1.66 1.91
N GLY A 61 -25.02 0.36 1.86
CA GLY A 61 -24.19 -0.72 2.42
C GLY A 61 -23.97 -0.83 3.92
N LYS A 62 -24.59 0.04 4.73
CA LYS A 62 -24.49 0.02 6.19
C LYS A 62 -25.05 -1.31 6.75
N PRO A 63 -24.37 -1.99 7.70
CA PRO A 63 -24.95 -3.11 8.43
C PRO A 63 -26.28 -2.72 9.09
N SER A 64 -27.18 -3.69 9.28
CA SER A 64 -28.46 -3.41 9.93
C SER A 64 -28.26 -3.06 11.40
N ALA A 65 -29.03 -2.12 11.93
CA ALA A 65 -29.09 -1.88 13.37
C ALA A 65 -29.61 -3.10 14.15
N ARG A 66 -30.28 -4.04 13.47
CA ARG A 66 -30.64 -5.35 14.03
C ARG A 66 -29.43 -6.24 14.30
N ASP A 67 -28.36 -6.12 13.51
CA ASP A 67 -27.17 -6.97 13.61
C ASP A 67 -26.15 -6.41 14.62
N MET A 68 -26.55 -5.39 15.39
CA MET A 68 -25.73 -4.74 16.42
C MET A 68 -25.74 -5.49 17.77
N PHE A 69 -26.73 -6.36 17.99
CA PHE A 69 -27.00 -7.07 19.25
C PHE A 69 -27.34 -8.55 19.00
#